data_AF-A0A7S3ZIV4-F1
#
_entry.id   AF-A0A7S3ZIV4-F1
#
_cell.length_a   1.000
_cell.length_b   1.000
_cell.length_c   1.000
_cell.angle_alpha   90.00
_cell.angle_beta   90.00
_cell.angle_gamma   90.00
#
_symmetry.space_group_name_H-M   'P 1'
#
loop_
_entity.id
_entity.type
_entity.pdbx_description
1 polymer ?
#
loop_
_entity_poly.entity_id
_entity_poly.type
_entity_poly.pdbx_seq_one_letter_code
_entity_poly.pdbx_strand_id
1 'polypeptide(L)'
;RNFVLGDFNRIEGEYSAVIGGAQIVVNTSFGASVGGLGNTVSAQNAVAIGGLENSISGPNSASVGGVSARVSGFAASVAGGQFCRAIGNFSVVTGGFANLAEGYGAWAGGGEWNRAQGWWSS
;
A
#
# COMPACT_ATOMS: atom_id res chain seq x y z
N ARG A 1 -13.19 -10.96 -14.56
CA ARG A 1 -13.19 -9.84 -15.55
C ARG A 1 -12.45 -8.67 -14.92
N ASN A 2 -11.59 -8.01 -15.68
CA ASN A 2 -10.81 -6.87 -15.19
C ASN A 2 -11.47 -5.56 -15.61
N PHE A 3 -11.27 -4.50 -14.82
CA PHE A 3 -11.79 -3.16 -15.10
C PHE A 3 -10.64 -2.16 -15.09
N VAL A 4 -10.44 -1.39 -16.17
CA VAL A 4 -9.33 -0.43 -16.27
C VAL A 4 -9.83 0.85 -16.90
N LEU A 5 -9.64 1.96 -16.20
CA LEU A 5 -9.81 3.33 -16.68
C LEU A 5 -8.51 4.12 -16.44
N GLY A 6 -8.40 5.31 -17.04
CA GLY A 6 -7.20 6.17 -16.93
C GLY A 6 -6.19 5.91 -18.03
N ASP A 7 -4.93 6.28 -17.79
CA ASP A 7 -3.87 6.30 -18.82
C ASP A 7 -2.68 5.40 -18.46
N PHE A 8 -2.20 4.58 -19.39
CA PHE A 8 -1.07 3.65 -19.18
C PHE A 8 -1.18 2.73 -17.94
N ASN A 9 -2.38 2.27 -17.59
CA ASN A 9 -2.58 1.31 -16.50
C ASN A 9 -2.48 -0.13 -17.00
N ARG A 10 -1.85 -1.01 -16.21
CA ARG A 10 -1.63 -2.43 -16.50
C ARG A 10 -2.24 -3.31 -15.42
N ILE A 11 -3.07 -4.26 -15.82
CA ILE A 11 -3.58 -5.33 -14.95
C ILE A 11 -3.19 -6.68 -15.55
N GLU A 12 -2.54 -7.54 -14.77
CA GLU A 12 -2.14 -8.88 -15.18
C GLU A 12 -2.96 -9.99 -14.50
N GLY A 13 -3.44 -9.76 -13.28
CA GLY A 13 -4.24 -10.75 -12.55
C GLY A 13 -5.73 -10.71 -12.89
N GLU A 14 -6.46 -11.69 -12.38
CA GLU A 14 -7.91 -11.81 -12.60
C GLU A 14 -8.73 -11.08 -11.53
N TYR A 15 -9.90 -10.56 -11.92
CA TYR A 15 -10.84 -9.89 -11.00
C TYR A 15 -10.28 -8.62 -10.35
N SER A 16 -9.39 -7.94 -11.08
CA SER A 16 -8.72 -6.75 -10.61
C SER A 16 -9.30 -5.49 -11.26
N ALA A 17 -9.24 -4.36 -10.54
CA ALA A 17 -9.85 -3.11 -10.98
C ALA A 17 -8.92 -1.92 -10.79
N VAL A 18 -8.83 -1.07 -11.81
CA VAL A 18 -8.24 0.27 -11.77
C VAL A 18 -9.31 1.26 -12.19
N ILE A 19 -9.77 2.12 -11.27
CA ILE A 19 -10.88 3.05 -11.51
C ILE A 19 -10.42 4.34 -12.22
N GLY A 20 -9.14 4.69 -12.16
CA GLY A 20 -8.56 5.85 -12.83
C GLY A 20 -7.08 6.01 -12.48
N GLY A 21 -6.50 7.17 -12.81
CA GLY A 21 -5.09 7.46 -12.58
C GLY A 21 -4.19 7.08 -13.76
N ALA A 22 -2.88 7.11 -13.54
CA ALA A 22 -1.91 6.80 -14.58
C ALA A 22 -0.76 5.92 -14.08
N GLN A 23 -0.21 5.10 -14.98
CA GLN A 23 0.96 4.25 -14.71
C GLN A 23 0.77 3.31 -13.51
N ILE A 24 -0.46 2.87 -13.25
CA ILE A 24 -0.77 1.91 -12.19
C ILE A 24 -0.53 0.49 -12.71
N VAL A 25 0.11 -0.33 -11.89
CA VAL A 25 0.42 -1.72 -12.20
C VAL A 25 -0.22 -2.64 -11.15
N VAL A 26 -1.13 -3.51 -11.58
CA VAL A 26 -1.77 -4.53 -10.72
C VAL A 26 -1.41 -5.92 -11.23
N ASN A 27 -0.43 -6.56 -10.59
CA ASN A 27 0.16 -7.84 -11.02
C ASN A 27 -0.39 -9.06 -10.27
N THR A 28 -1.61 -8.94 -9.75
CA THR A 28 -2.22 -9.94 -8.85
C THR A 28 -3.71 -10.05 -9.09
N SER A 29 -4.29 -11.19 -8.75
CA SER A 29 -5.74 -11.37 -8.72
C SER A 29 -6.34 -10.64 -7.53
N PHE A 30 -7.57 -10.14 -7.70
CA PHE A 30 -8.31 -9.37 -6.68
C PHE A 30 -7.58 -8.10 -6.19
N GLY A 31 -6.62 -7.59 -6.97
CA GLY A 31 -5.94 -6.34 -6.67
C GLY A 31 -6.78 -5.16 -7.15
N ALA A 32 -6.75 -4.06 -6.41
CA ALA A 32 -7.47 -2.86 -6.82
C ALA A 32 -6.63 -1.60 -6.67
N SER A 33 -6.84 -0.66 -7.60
CA SER A 33 -6.44 0.72 -7.44
C SER A 33 -7.59 1.66 -7.74
N VAL A 34 -7.90 2.60 -6.85
CA VAL A 34 -8.94 3.61 -7.16
C VAL A 34 -8.34 4.71 -8.05
N GLY A 35 -7.11 5.13 -7.80
CA GLY A 35 -6.44 6.15 -8.63
C GLY A 35 -4.97 6.36 -8.29
N GLY A 36 -4.46 7.54 -8.63
CA GLY A 36 -3.08 7.96 -8.34
C GLY A 36 -2.15 7.88 -9.56
N LEU A 37 -0.85 7.93 -9.29
CA LEU A 37 0.21 7.88 -10.30
C LEU A 37 1.30 6.88 -9.87
N GLY A 38 1.64 5.93 -10.74
CA GLY A 38 2.79 5.06 -10.51
C GLY A 38 2.63 4.01 -9.39
N ASN A 39 1.41 3.72 -8.95
CA ASN A 39 1.17 2.75 -7.87
C ASN A 39 1.34 1.31 -8.38
N THR A 40 1.97 0.46 -7.57
CA THR A 40 2.16 -0.97 -7.85
C THR A 40 1.48 -1.83 -6.79
N VAL A 41 0.53 -2.67 -7.22
CA VAL A 41 -0.21 -3.63 -6.39
C VAL A 41 0.15 -5.04 -6.85
N SER A 42 0.85 -5.79 -6.00
CA SER A 42 1.50 -7.06 -6.39
C SER A 42 1.07 -8.27 -5.54
N ALA A 43 0.16 -8.09 -4.59
CA ALA A 43 -0.34 -9.18 -3.74
C ALA A 43 -1.87 -9.30 -3.75
N GLN A 44 -2.35 -10.50 -3.47
CA GLN A 44 -3.78 -10.80 -3.51
C GLN A 44 -4.57 -9.95 -2.50
N ASN A 45 -5.75 -9.47 -2.92
CA ASN A 45 -6.64 -8.60 -2.13
C ASN A 45 -6.00 -7.30 -1.66
N ALA A 46 -4.89 -6.89 -2.27
CA ALA A 46 -4.22 -5.65 -1.93
C ALA A 46 -4.89 -4.45 -2.64
N VAL A 47 -4.91 -3.30 -1.96
CA VAL A 47 -5.59 -2.10 -2.46
C VAL A 47 -4.73 -0.86 -2.35
N ALA A 48 -4.61 -0.13 -3.46
CA ALA A 48 -4.14 1.25 -3.49
C ALA A 48 -5.33 2.19 -3.68
N ILE A 49 -5.72 3.00 -2.70
CA ILE A 49 -6.81 3.96 -2.93
C ILE A 49 -6.28 5.14 -3.78
N GLY A 50 -5.06 5.61 -3.55
CA GLY A 50 -4.48 6.68 -4.36
C GLY A 50 -3.02 6.95 -4.03
N GLY A 51 -2.61 8.20 -4.28
CA GLY A 51 -1.25 8.65 -4.01
C GLY A 51 -0.28 8.46 -5.20
N LEU A 52 1.00 8.59 -4.89
CA LEU A 52 2.11 8.59 -5.85
C LEU A 52 3.10 7.49 -5.47
N GLU A 53 3.42 6.62 -6.43
CA GLU A 53 4.51 5.64 -6.33
C GLU A 53 4.42 4.69 -5.12
N ASN A 54 3.20 4.33 -4.69
CA ASN A 54 3.01 3.40 -3.60
C ASN A 54 3.23 1.95 -4.06
N SER A 55 3.92 1.15 -3.25
CA SER A 55 4.20 -0.26 -3.50
C SER A 55 3.54 -1.13 -2.44
N ILE A 56 2.50 -1.87 -2.85
CA ILE A 56 1.73 -2.75 -1.98
C ILE A 56 1.95 -4.20 -2.42
N SER A 57 2.69 -4.93 -1.60
CA SER A 57 3.12 -6.32 -1.85
C SER A 57 2.75 -7.27 -0.71
N GLY A 58 2.07 -6.79 0.33
CA GLY A 58 1.52 -7.63 1.39
C GLY A 58 0.14 -8.18 1.00
N PRO A 59 -0.17 -9.47 1.21
CA PRO A 59 -1.52 -9.98 0.99
C PRO A 59 -2.52 -9.30 1.94
N ASN A 60 -3.72 -9.00 1.45
CA ASN A 60 -4.78 -8.29 2.20
C ASN A 60 -4.35 -6.92 2.77
N SER A 61 -3.33 -6.30 2.18
CA SER A 61 -2.77 -5.04 2.67
C SER A 61 -3.31 -3.84 1.89
N ALA A 62 -3.20 -2.64 2.48
CA ALA A 62 -3.75 -1.45 1.86
C ALA A 62 -2.88 -0.21 2.05
N SER A 63 -2.86 0.64 1.03
CA SER A 63 -2.44 2.03 1.16
C SER A 63 -3.61 2.93 0.77
N VAL A 64 -3.98 3.85 1.66
CA VAL A 64 -5.05 4.82 1.38
C VAL A 64 -4.53 5.96 0.51
N GLY A 65 -3.25 6.32 0.65
CA GLY A 65 -2.61 7.35 -0.15
C GLY A 65 -1.20 7.65 0.33
N GLY A 66 -0.70 8.82 -0.05
CA GLY A 66 0.66 9.25 0.28
C GLY A 66 1.62 9.12 -0.89
N VAL A 67 2.91 9.32 -0.60
CA VAL A 67 4.00 9.32 -1.58
C VAL A 67 5.02 8.26 -1.18
N SER A 68 5.29 7.33 -2.09
CA SER A 68 6.31 6.28 -1.93
C SER A 68 6.11 5.44 -0.67
N ALA A 69 4.87 5.10 -0.32
CA ALA A 69 4.58 4.17 0.76
C ALA A 69 4.94 2.74 0.34
N ARG A 70 5.45 1.95 1.30
CA ARG A 70 5.73 0.52 1.11
C ARG A 70 4.96 -0.31 2.11
N VAL A 71 4.05 -1.14 1.62
CA VAL A 71 3.21 -2.02 2.43
C VAL A 71 3.49 -3.46 2.03
N SER A 72 4.24 -4.19 2.85
CA SER A 72 4.70 -5.55 2.52
C SER A 72 4.27 -6.62 3.51
N GLY A 73 3.79 -6.24 4.70
CA GLY A 73 3.28 -7.20 5.69
C GLY A 73 1.90 -7.74 5.34
N PHE A 74 1.60 -8.96 5.77
CA PHE A 74 0.24 -9.52 5.68
C PHE A 74 -0.74 -8.63 6.46
N ALA A 75 -1.85 -8.25 5.85
CA ALA A 75 -2.87 -7.38 6.45
C ALA A 75 -2.30 -6.06 7.04
N ALA A 76 -1.18 -5.58 6.51
CA ALA A 76 -0.59 -4.32 6.91
C ALA A 76 -1.28 -3.13 6.25
N SER A 77 -1.13 -1.93 6.83
CA SER A 77 -1.69 -0.72 6.22
C SER A 77 -0.85 0.53 6.41
N VAL A 78 -0.93 1.41 5.41
CA VAL A 78 -0.44 2.79 5.49
C VAL A 78 -1.60 3.71 5.14
N ALA A 79 -2.04 4.54 6.08
CA ALA A 79 -3.14 5.47 5.84
C ALA A 79 -2.73 6.72 5.05
N GLY A 80 -1.43 7.07 5.02
CA GLY A 80 -0.93 8.19 4.23
C GLY A 80 0.52 8.55 4.54
N GLY A 81 0.91 9.77 4.18
CA GLY A 81 2.25 10.30 4.46
C GLY A 81 3.25 10.03 3.34
N GLN A 82 4.53 10.29 3.62
CA GLN A 82 5.62 10.19 2.66
C GLN A 82 6.70 9.24 3.20
N PHE A 83 7.16 8.30 2.37
CA PHE A 83 8.16 7.29 2.72
C PHE A 83 7.80 6.40 3.92
N CYS A 84 6.50 6.21 4.19
CA CYS A 84 6.00 5.33 5.24
C CYS A 84 6.15 3.84 4.86
N ARG A 85 6.51 2.99 5.84
CA ARG A 85 6.77 1.56 5.62
C ARG A 85 6.03 0.70 6.66
N ALA A 86 5.07 -0.10 6.21
CA ALA A 86 4.39 -1.12 7.02
C ALA A 86 4.81 -2.52 6.54
N ILE A 87 5.77 -3.13 7.25
CA ILE A 87 6.48 -4.34 6.84
C ILE A 87 6.05 -5.54 7.67
N GLY A 88 5.79 -5.34 8.97
CA GLY A 88 5.36 -6.42 9.85
C GLY A 88 3.95 -6.90 9.51
N ASN A 89 3.65 -8.17 9.77
CA ASN A 89 2.28 -8.66 9.65
C ASN A 89 1.38 -7.91 10.64
N PHE A 90 0.20 -7.50 10.20
CA PHE A 90 -0.75 -6.67 10.94
C PHE A 90 -0.20 -5.30 11.36
N SER A 91 0.90 -4.84 10.75
CA SER A 91 1.50 -3.56 11.09
C SER A 91 0.73 -2.39 10.49
N VAL A 92 0.75 -1.25 11.17
CA VAL A 92 0.04 -0.05 10.76
C VAL A 92 0.96 1.16 10.83
N VAL A 93 0.93 1.99 9.79
CA VAL A 93 1.49 3.35 9.83
C VAL A 93 0.37 4.33 9.53
N THR A 94 0.03 5.18 10.50
CA THR A 94 -1.10 6.13 10.33
C THR A 94 -0.78 7.21 9.29
N GLY A 95 0.48 7.64 9.19
CA GLY A 95 0.87 8.74 8.32
C GLY A 95 2.22 9.33 8.72
N GLY A 96 2.50 10.55 8.25
CA GLY A 96 3.73 11.28 8.59
C GLY A 96 4.86 11.14 7.57
N PHE A 97 6.10 11.36 8.01
CA PHE A 97 7.29 11.30 7.16
C PHE A 97 8.25 10.20 7.63
N ALA A 98 8.57 9.26 6.75
CA ALA A 98 9.58 8.23 6.99
C ALA A 98 9.36 7.36 8.25
N ASN A 99 8.11 7.04 8.56
CA ASN A 99 7.75 6.15 9.67
C ASN A 99 7.82 4.67 9.26
N LEU A 100 8.21 3.81 10.19
CA LEU A 100 8.42 2.37 9.99
C LEU A 100 7.71 1.56 11.06
N ALA A 101 6.85 0.63 10.63
CA ALA A 101 6.29 -0.43 11.47
C ALA A 101 6.74 -1.79 10.92
N GLU A 102 7.67 -2.45 11.61
CA GLU A 102 8.36 -3.66 11.17
C GLU A 102 8.03 -4.89 12.03
N GLY A 103 7.71 -4.68 13.31
CA GLY A 103 7.32 -5.78 14.20
C GLY A 103 5.93 -6.36 13.88
N TYR A 104 5.70 -7.60 14.31
CA TYR A 104 4.36 -8.22 14.25
C TYR A 104 3.38 -7.38 15.07
N GLY A 105 2.30 -6.91 14.44
CA GLY A 105 1.30 -6.04 15.08
C GLY A 105 1.83 -4.68 15.52
N ALA A 106 2.96 -4.22 14.97
CA ALA A 106 3.56 -2.93 15.32
C ALA A 106 2.78 -1.74 14.73
N TRP A 107 2.78 -0.60 15.42
CA TRP A 107 2.03 0.59 15.02
C TRP A 107 2.84 1.88 15.09
N ALA A 108 3.21 2.46 13.96
CA ALA A 108 3.80 3.80 13.93
C ALA A 108 2.69 4.86 13.84
N GLY A 109 2.43 5.55 14.95
CA GLY A 109 1.27 6.44 15.11
C GLY A 109 1.24 7.69 14.23
N GLY A 110 2.37 8.14 13.67
CA GLY A 110 2.48 9.37 12.89
C GLY A 110 3.82 10.06 13.15
N GLY A 111 3.93 11.35 12.84
CA GLY A 111 5.17 12.13 13.09
C GLY A 111 6.25 11.87 12.05
N GLU A 112 7.52 11.99 12.45
CA GLU A 112 8.67 11.85 11.57
C GLU A 112 9.71 10.86 12.16
N TRP A 113 10.20 9.93 11.34
CA TRP A 113 11.25 8.94 11.67
C TRP A 113 10.95 7.97 12.82
N ASN A 114 9.67 7.71 13.14
CA ASN A 114 9.30 6.74 14.16
C ASN A 114 9.51 5.29 13.70
N ARG A 115 9.96 4.42 14.60
CA ARG A 115 10.31 3.01 14.31
C ARG A 115 9.75 2.05 15.36
N ALA A 116 8.70 1.32 14.98
CA ALA A 116 8.11 0.26 15.79
C ALA A 116 8.60 -1.11 15.29
N GLN A 117 9.61 -1.68 15.95
CA GLN A 117 10.30 -2.91 15.51
C GLN A 117 9.98 -4.14 16.39
N GLY A 118 9.55 -3.92 17.63
CA GLY A 118 9.14 -5.00 18.53
C GLY A 118 7.75 -5.53 18.18
N TRP A 119 7.45 -6.75 18.63
CA TRP A 119 6.10 -7.30 18.54
C TRP A 119 5.17 -6.45 19.40
N TRP A 120 4.06 -5.99 18.82
CA TRP A 120 3.08 -5.10 19.46
C TRP A 120 3.65 -3.75 19.94
N SER A 121 4.76 -3.30 19.37
CA SER A 121 5.37 -2.00 19.70
C SER A 121 4.72 -0.84 18.95
N SER A 122 4.91 0.38 19.47
CA SER A 122 4.49 1.63 18.84
C SER A 122 5.65 2.61 18.68
#